data_AF-A0A559LSS9-F1
#
_entry.id   AF-A0A559LSS9-F1
#
_cell.length_a   1.000
_cell.length_b   1.000
_cell.length_c   1.000
_cell.angle_alpha   90.00
_cell.angle_beta   90.00
_cell.angle_gamma   90.00
#
_symmetry.space_group_name_H-M   'P 1'
#
loop_
_entity.id
_entity.type
_entity.pdbx_description
1 polymer ?
#
loop_
_entity_poly.entity_id
_entity_poly.type
_entity_poly.pdbx_seq_one_letter_code
_entity_poly.pdbx_strand_id
1 'polypeptide(L)'
;MQTRCYGPSLPYTCNDHQLGTASLTLSDVVGRVGEAESLSLNSFTACEPDSERTESFMIRFSTDARQRWINGAPQTDMLLSLVQFNTTRALVINARLLGIASEFMLPEARSRMHRHVVDDAKMHGSIPLSLQPTYLQLTTSHHAWVDILPFPEMRDNILRRNEDSYDKKELCRDLRGFQDVAKGLGGMIIWGEAWDCRAWEVTESFASKWAWVIRDCFQLQESTQYWRSARGEI
;
A
#
# COMPACT_ATOMS: atom_id res chain seq x y z
N MET A 1 -29.48 -57.58 27.64
CA MET A 1 -29.62 -56.15 27.97
C MET A 1 -30.13 -55.46 26.70
N GLN A 2 -31.42 -55.24 26.44
CA GLN A 2 -32.41 -54.42 27.19
C GLN A 2 -31.73 -53.13 27.69
N THR A 3 -32.07 -51.94 27.20
CA THR A 3 -33.38 -51.28 27.41
C THR A 3 -33.74 -50.27 26.29
N ARG A 4 -35.04 -50.21 25.93
CA ARG A 4 -35.73 -49.14 25.17
C ARG A 4 -36.12 -47.98 26.10
N CYS A 5 -36.22 -46.75 25.56
CA CYS A 5 -37.21 -45.72 25.95
C CYS A 5 -37.55 -44.91 24.66
N TYR A 6 -38.67 -45.18 23.98
CA TYR A 6 -40.02 -44.55 24.08
C TYR A 6 -40.07 -43.05 23.70
N GLY A 7 -40.89 -42.74 22.67
CA GLY A 7 -41.11 -41.41 22.04
C GLY A 7 -42.00 -40.44 22.84
N PRO A 8 -42.59 -39.42 22.18
CA PRO A 8 -43.83 -39.70 21.43
C PRO A 8 -43.93 -39.02 20.05
N SER A 9 -44.92 -39.52 19.32
CA SER A 9 -45.31 -39.28 17.94
C SER A 9 -46.52 -38.32 17.80
N LEU A 10 -46.72 -37.83 16.56
CA LEU A 10 -47.95 -37.38 15.89
C LEU A 10 -48.25 -35.84 15.84
N PRO A 11 -49.12 -35.36 14.94
CA PRO A 11 -48.99 -35.41 13.45
C PRO A 11 -49.51 -34.10 12.79
N TYR A 12 -49.01 -33.68 11.63
CA TYR A 12 -49.85 -32.85 10.73
C TYR A 12 -49.56 -33.17 9.26
N THR A 13 -50.62 -33.57 8.56
CA THR A 13 -50.68 -33.87 7.14
C THR A 13 -51.20 -32.68 6.33
N CYS A 14 -50.70 -32.60 5.09
CA CYS A 14 -51.28 -32.05 3.86
C CYS A 14 -51.59 -30.54 3.75
N ASN A 15 -50.96 -29.89 2.76
CA ASN A 15 -51.67 -29.67 1.50
C ASN A 15 -50.72 -29.45 0.32
N ASP A 16 -51.02 -30.17 -0.76
CA ASP A 16 -50.57 -29.89 -2.12
C ASP A 16 -51.06 -28.51 -2.55
N HIS A 17 -50.12 -27.65 -2.95
CA HIS A 17 -50.41 -26.64 -3.96
C HIS A 17 -49.31 -26.71 -5.03
N GLN A 18 -49.75 -27.18 -6.18
CA GLN A 18 -49.00 -27.19 -7.42
C GLN A 18 -48.65 -25.77 -7.91
N LEU A 19 -47.48 -25.73 -8.53
CA LEU A 19 -47.08 -24.92 -9.70
C LEU A 19 -46.55 -23.50 -9.47
N GLY A 20 -45.26 -23.39 -9.74
CA GLY A 20 -44.52 -22.16 -9.99
C GLY A 20 -43.01 -22.42 -10.14
N THR A 21 -42.62 -23.41 -10.95
CA THR A 21 -41.20 -23.56 -11.34
C THR A 21 -40.82 -22.38 -12.23
N ALA A 22 -40.32 -21.31 -11.63
CA ALA A 22 -39.54 -20.32 -12.36
C ALA A 22 -38.24 -21.01 -12.78
N SER A 23 -38.18 -21.42 -14.06
CA SER A 23 -36.95 -21.84 -14.70
C SER A 23 -36.02 -20.64 -14.71
N LEU A 24 -35.06 -20.61 -13.77
CA LEU A 24 -33.93 -19.70 -13.87
C LEU A 24 -33.11 -20.18 -15.06
N THR A 25 -33.11 -19.40 -16.12
CA THR A 25 -32.28 -19.66 -17.29
C THR A 25 -30.82 -19.40 -16.90
N LEU A 26 -29.86 -20.03 -17.57
CA LEU A 26 -28.43 -19.76 -17.37
C LEU A 26 -28.08 -18.27 -17.57
N SER A 27 -28.91 -17.51 -18.28
CA SER A 27 -28.86 -16.05 -18.38
C SER A 27 -29.17 -15.30 -17.08
N ASP A 28 -30.01 -15.85 -16.20
CA ASP A 28 -30.41 -15.20 -14.94
C ASP A 28 -29.35 -15.33 -13.84
N VAL A 29 -28.53 -16.39 -13.90
CA VAL A 29 -27.37 -16.58 -13.00
C VAL A 29 -26.18 -15.73 -13.45
N VAL A 30 -26.11 -15.39 -14.73
CA VAL A 30 -25.06 -14.52 -15.30
C VAL A 30 -25.35 -13.02 -15.03
N GLY A 31 -26.55 -12.66 -14.58
CA GLY A 31 -27.01 -11.28 -14.42
C GLY A 31 -26.67 -10.57 -13.10
N ARG A 32 -25.86 -11.15 -12.19
CA ARG A 32 -25.46 -10.49 -10.93
C ARG A 32 -23.98 -10.70 -10.55
N VAL A 33 -23.10 -10.76 -11.54
CA VAL A 33 -21.74 -10.25 -11.30
C VAL A 33 -21.90 -8.73 -11.36
N GLY A 34 -22.15 -8.11 -10.20
CA GLY A 34 -22.08 -6.66 -10.09
C GLY A 34 -20.77 -6.22 -10.75
N GLU A 35 -20.85 -5.31 -11.71
CA GLU A 35 -19.66 -4.71 -12.32
C GLU A 35 -18.71 -4.36 -11.20
N ALA A 36 -17.61 -5.11 -11.10
CA ALA A 36 -16.64 -4.89 -10.04
C ALA A 36 -16.15 -3.46 -10.23
N GLU A 37 -16.55 -2.58 -9.31
CA GLU A 37 -16.20 -1.17 -9.33
C GLU A 37 -14.70 -1.09 -9.61
N SER A 38 -14.36 -0.51 -10.77
CA SER A 38 -13.00 -0.52 -11.30
C SER A 38 -12.05 0.03 -10.24
N LEU A 39 -11.03 -0.75 -9.87
CA LEU A 39 -10.04 -0.35 -8.89
C LEU A 39 -9.19 0.80 -9.44
N SER A 40 -9.64 2.02 -9.20
CA SER A 40 -8.89 3.21 -9.60
C SER A 40 -7.73 3.43 -8.64
N LEU A 41 -6.51 3.21 -9.09
CA LEU A 41 -5.29 3.44 -8.30
C LEU A 41 -5.14 4.89 -7.83
N ASN A 42 -5.74 5.86 -8.55
CA ASN A 42 -5.77 7.26 -8.12
C ASN A 42 -6.50 7.47 -6.78
N SER A 43 -7.38 6.53 -6.40
CA SER A 43 -8.11 6.56 -5.14
C SER A 43 -7.36 5.87 -3.98
N PHE A 44 -6.27 5.15 -4.28
CA PHE A 44 -5.48 4.46 -3.27
C PHE A 44 -4.38 5.39 -2.73
N THR A 45 -4.30 5.51 -1.40
CA THR A 45 -3.42 6.48 -0.75
C THR A 45 -2.84 5.93 0.55
N ALA A 46 -1.64 6.41 0.89
CA ALA A 46 -1.02 6.16 2.18
C ALA A 46 -1.54 7.08 3.30
N CYS A 47 -2.38 8.07 2.98
CA CYS A 47 -2.94 9.00 3.96
C CYS A 47 -4.02 8.40 4.86
N GLU A 48 -4.57 7.23 4.51
CA GLU A 48 -5.64 6.57 5.28
C GLU A 48 -5.25 5.14 5.70
N PRO A 49 -4.10 4.93 6.37
CA PRO A 49 -3.48 3.62 6.51
C PRO A 49 -4.30 2.62 7.33
N ASP A 50 -5.11 3.11 8.27
CA ASP A 50 -5.97 2.35 9.19
C ASP A 50 -7.43 2.22 8.70
N SER A 51 -7.77 2.78 7.52
CA SER A 51 -9.14 2.71 7.01
C SER A 51 -9.50 1.34 6.41
N GLU A 52 -10.76 0.94 6.57
CA GLU A 52 -11.33 -0.25 5.91
C GLU A 52 -11.23 -0.16 4.38
N ARG A 53 -11.31 1.06 3.83
CA ARG A 53 -11.16 1.33 2.41
C ARG A 53 -9.76 0.95 1.91
N THR A 54 -8.72 1.39 2.61
CA THR A 54 -7.32 1.04 2.29
C THR A 54 -7.09 -0.47 2.37
N GLU A 55 -7.59 -1.11 3.44
CA GLU A 55 -7.47 -2.56 3.60
C GLU A 55 -8.18 -3.32 2.46
N SER A 56 -9.43 -2.95 2.19
CA SER A 56 -10.23 -3.54 1.11
C SER A 56 -9.59 -3.35 -0.25
N PHE A 57 -9.01 -2.17 -0.52
CA PHE A 57 -8.30 -1.90 -1.77
C PHE A 57 -7.08 -2.82 -1.91
N MET A 58 -6.26 -2.94 -0.88
CA MET A 58 -5.08 -3.80 -0.89
C MET A 58 -5.42 -5.27 -1.14
N ILE A 59 -6.46 -5.79 -0.47
CA ILE A 59 -6.93 -7.17 -0.65
C ILE A 59 -7.46 -7.37 -2.07
N ARG A 60 -8.35 -6.50 -2.54
CA ARG A 60 -8.98 -6.62 -3.87
C ARG A 60 -7.95 -6.54 -4.98
N PHE A 61 -7.05 -5.55 -4.93
CA PHE A 61 -6.03 -5.35 -5.97
C PHE A 61 -5.05 -6.54 -6.00
N SER A 62 -4.56 -6.99 -4.84
CA SER A 62 -3.65 -8.13 -4.78
C SER A 62 -4.30 -9.42 -5.29
N THR A 63 -5.58 -9.62 -4.99
CA THR A 63 -6.36 -10.78 -5.44
C THR A 63 -6.56 -10.76 -6.95
N ASP A 64 -7.01 -9.63 -7.50
CA ASP A 64 -7.21 -9.47 -8.95
C ASP A 64 -5.89 -9.64 -9.71
N ALA A 65 -4.81 -9.01 -9.23
CA ALA A 65 -3.50 -9.14 -9.86
C ALA A 65 -2.98 -10.59 -9.84
N ARG A 66 -3.13 -11.29 -8.72
CA ARG A 66 -2.76 -12.70 -8.61
C ARG A 66 -3.59 -13.57 -9.55
N GLN A 67 -4.89 -13.32 -9.65
CA GLN A 67 -5.79 -14.10 -10.50
C GLN A 67 -5.44 -13.93 -11.98
N ARG A 68 -5.20 -12.69 -12.43
CA ARG A 68 -4.78 -12.40 -13.80
C ARG A 68 -3.45 -13.06 -14.16
N TRP A 69 -2.50 -13.04 -13.22
CA TRP A 69 -1.21 -13.73 -13.38
C TRP A 69 -1.40 -15.24 -13.56
N ILE A 70 -2.15 -15.90 -12.67
CA ILE A 70 -2.42 -17.35 -12.74
C ILE A 70 -3.13 -17.73 -14.03
N ASN A 71 -4.05 -16.87 -14.50
CA ASN A 71 -4.82 -17.11 -15.72
C ASN A 71 -4.03 -16.81 -17.01
N GLY A 72 -2.74 -16.43 -16.93
CA GLY A 72 -1.94 -16.11 -18.10
C GLY A 72 -2.42 -14.87 -18.87
N ALA A 73 -3.15 -13.97 -18.20
CA ALA A 73 -3.70 -12.76 -18.79
C ALA A 73 -3.11 -11.45 -18.20
N PRO A 74 -1.77 -11.31 -18.05
CA PRO A 74 -1.19 -10.04 -17.66
C PRO A 74 -1.34 -9.03 -18.81
N GLN A 75 -2.02 -7.90 -18.56
CA GLN A 75 -2.08 -6.79 -19.50
C GLN A 75 -0.83 -5.90 -19.34
N THR A 76 -0.42 -5.18 -20.39
CA THR A 76 0.81 -4.36 -20.36
C THR A 76 0.74 -3.22 -19.33
N ASP A 77 -0.44 -2.64 -19.14
CA ASP A 77 -0.75 -1.61 -18.13
C ASP A 77 -0.78 -2.15 -16.69
N MET A 78 -0.93 -3.47 -16.53
CA MET A 78 -0.94 -4.14 -15.23
C MET A 78 0.41 -4.02 -14.51
N LEU A 79 1.53 -4.04 -15.24
CA LEU A 79 2.85 -3.87 -14.64
C LEU A 79 3.01 -2.47 -14.04
N LEU A 80 2.61 -1.44 -14.79
CA LEU A 80 2.62 -0.06 -14.29
C LEU A 80 1.71 0.08 -13.07
N SER A 81 0.51 -0.48 -13.14
CA SER A 81 -0.45 -0.50 -12.04
C SER A 81 0.13 -1.18 -10.79
N LEU A 82 0.84 -2.30 -10.96
CA LEU A 82 1.51 -3.03 -9.88
C LEU A 82 2.63 -2.23 -9.24
N VAL A 83 3.44 -1.51 -10.01
CA VAL A 83 4.51 -0.64 -9.48
C VAL A 83 3.92 0.49 -8.63
N GLN A 84 2.89 1.17 -9.13
CA GLN A 84 2.19 2.25 -8.41
C GLN A 84 1.52 1.73 -7.14
N PHE A 85 0.85 0.57 -7.25
CA PHE A 85 0.23 -0.12 -6.12
C PHE A 85 1.25 -0.49 -5.06
N ASN A 86 2.33 -1.17 -5.43
CA ASN A 86 3.34 -1.67 -4.49
C ASN A 86 4.03 -0.53 -3.75
N THR A 87 4.29 0.59 -4.43
CA THR A 87 4.86 1.78 -3.77
C THR A 87 3.90 2.36 -2.73
N THR A 88 2.63 2.55 -3.10
CA THR A 88 1.62 3.06 -2.17
C THR A 88 1.36 2.10 -1.01
N ARG A 89 1.32 0.79 -1.29
CA ARG A 89 1.18 -0.28 -0.30
C ARG A 89 2.36 -0.29 0.67
N ALA A 90 3.59 -0.11 0.19
CA ALA A 90 4.77 -0.05 1.05
C ALA A 90 4.69 1.12 2.04
N LEU A 91 4.25 2.28 1.57
CA LEU A 91 4.03 3.46 2.42
C LEU A 91 2.93 3.21 3.49
N VAL A 92 1.82 2.55 3.12
CA VAL A 92 0.78 2.13 4.09
C VAL A 92 1.34 1.16 5.14
N ILE A 93 2.13 0.17 4.73
CA ILE A 93 2.74 -0.81 5.63
C ILE A 93 3.67 -0.12 6.62
N ASN A 94 4.55 0.78 6.15
CA ASN A 94 5.44 1.53 7.02
C ASN A 94 4.66 2.43 7.99
N ALA A 95 3.56 3.07 7.55
CA ALA A 95 2.68 3.83 8.44
C ALA A 95 2.10 2.97 9.56
N ARG A 96 1.59 1.78 9.23
CA ARG A 96 1.05 0.83 10.21
C ARG A 96 2.10 0.34 11.20
N LEU A 97 3.31 0.04 10.73
CA LEU A 97 4.44 -0.37 11.59
C LEU A 97 4.84 0.72 12.58
N LEU A 98 4.75 1.99 12.17
CA LEU A 98 5.04 3.15 13.01
C LEU A 98 3.85 3.57 13.89
N GLY A 99 2.68 2.92 13.76
CA GLY A 99 1.46 3.32 14.46
C GLY A 99 0.92 4.69 14.01
N ILE A 100 1.23 5.12 12.78
CA ILE A 100 0.75 6.36 12.18
C ILE A 100 -0.64 6.11 11.60
N ALA A 101 -1.68 6.58 12.28
CA ALA A 101 -3.07 6.54 11.83
C ALA A 101 -3.43 7.73 10.91
N SER A 102 -4.59 7.67 10.27
CA SER A 102 -5.12 8.67 9.33
C SER A 102 -5.12 10.09 9.91
N GLU A 103 -5.35 10.24 11.22
CA GLU A 103 -5.33 11.54 11.91
C GLU A 103 -3.95 12.24 11.86
N PHE A 104 -2.86 11.49 11.73
CA PHE A 104 -1.49 12.03 11.58
C PHE A 104 -1.12 12.36 10.13
N MET A 105 -1.99 12.03 9.18
CA MET A 105 -1.78 12.25 7.76
C MET A 105 -2.62 13.41 7.20
N LEU A 106 -3.35 14.11 8.07
CA LEU A 106 -4.08 15.33 7.74
C LEU A 106 -3.10 16.48 7.44
N PRO A 107 -3.42 17.42 6.53
CA PRO A 107 -2.48 18.47 6.09
C PRO A 107 -1.79 19.27 7.20
N GLU A 108 -2.51 19.54 8.30
CA GLU A 108 -2.00 20.30 9.45
C GLU A 108 -1.37 19.43 10.55
N ALA A 109 -1.43 18.11 10.41
CA ALA A 109 -0.86 17.18 11.38
C ALA A 109 0.66 17.27 11.39
N ARG A 110 1.24 17.05 12.57
CA ARG A 110 2.68 17.02 12.80
C ARG A 110 3.08 15.68 13.39
N SER A 111 4.27 15.21 13.01
CA SER A 111 4.84 13.97 13.51
C SER A 111 4.94 14.00 15.04
N ARG A 112 4.65 12.85 15.65
CA ARG A 112 4.86 12.64 17.09
C ARG A 112 6.35 12.52 17.44
N MET A 113 7.20 12.16 16.48
CA MET A 113 8.64 11.95 16.70
C MET A 113 9.33 13.23 17.20
N HIS A 114 8.91 14.41 16.73
CA HIS A 114 9.45 15.69 17.17
C HIS A 114 9.18 16.01 18.66
N ARG A 115 8.12 15.47 19.26
CA ARG A 115 7.68 15.90 20.61
C ARG A 115 8.33 15.17 21.77
N HIS A 116 9.33 14.30 21.53
CA HIS A 116 9.97 13.46 22.56
C HIS A 116 8.99 12.60 23.39
N VAL A 117 7.75 12.38 22.94
CA VAL A 117 6.76 11.52 23.63
C VAL A 117 6.79 10.12 23.01
N VAL A 118 7.99 9.54 22.95
CA VAL A 118 8.14 8.13 22.62
C VAL A 118 8.92 7.54 23.78
N ASP A 119 8.34 6.54 24.45
CA ASP A 119 9.10 5.65 25.32
C ASP A 119 10.23 5.06 24.46
N ASP A 120 11.44 5.65 24.52
CA ASP A 120 12.61 5.24 23.71
C ASP A 120 12.81 3.71 23.80
N ALA A 121 12.55 3.13 24.98
CA ALA A 121 12.67 1.70 25.24
C ALA A 121 11.68 0.80 24.47
N LYS A 122 10.50 1.30 24.06
CA LYS A 122 9.51 0.50 23.29
C LYS A 122 9.69 0.62 21.78
N MET A 123 10.26 1.73 21.31
CA MET A 123 10.45 1.99 19.88
C MET A 123 11.65 1.25 19.30
N HIS A 124 12.79 1.24 20.00
CA HIS A 124 14.04 0.72 19.44
C HIS A 124 14.11 -0.81 19.29
N GLY A 125 13.26 -1.56 20.00
CA GLY A 125 13.23 -3.02 19.92
C GLY A 125 12.25 -3.61 18.90
N SER A 126 11.29 -2.82 18.40
CA SER A 126 10.18 -3.32 17.57
C SER A 126 10.15 -2.75 16.15
N ILE A 127 10.84 -1.64 15.90
CA ILE A 127 10.83 -0.94 14.61
C ILE A 127 12.10 -1.22 13.80
N PRO A 128 11.99 -1.55 12.50
CA PRO A 128 13.14 -1.73 11.62
C PRO A 128 14.09 -0.52 11.64
N LEU A 129 15.40 -0.78 11.58
CA LEU A 129 16.45 0.27 11.61
C LEU A 129 16.23 1.39 10.59
N SER A 130 15.75 1.03 9.40
CA SER A 130 15.43 1.95 8.30
C SER A 130 14.33 2.97 8.62
N LEU A 131 13.47 2.67 9.59
CA LEU A 131 12.32 3.48 10.03
C LEU A 131 12.53 4.12 11.41
N GLN A 132 13.66 3.87 12.07
CA GLN A 132 13.98 4.56 13.32
C GLN A 132 14.14 6.06 13.07
N PRO A 133 13.72 6.91 14.02
CA PRO A 133 13.80 8.36 13.87
C PRO A 133 15.26 8.82 13.76
N THR A 134 15.51 9.78 12.87
CA THR A 134 16.80 10.48 12.81
C THR A 134 16.83 11.62 13.83
N TYR A 135 18.03 12.15 14.11
CA TYR A 135 18.18 13.34 14.94
C TYR A 135 17.37 14.53 14.40
N LEU A 136 17.33 14.72 13.08
CA LEU A 136 16.56 15.81 12.47
C LEU A 136 15.06 15.64 12.68
N GLN A 137 14.51 14.43 12.58
CA GLN A 137 13.10 14.18 12.88
C GLN A 137 12.74 14.47 14.35
N LEU A 138 13.65 14.17 15.28
CA LEU A 138 13.43 14.47 16.70
C LEU A 138 13.46 15.98 16.98
N THR A 139 14.25 16.74 16.23
CA THR A 139 14.50 18.18 16.51
C THR A 139 13.76 19.15 15.60
N THR A 140 13.15 18.67 14.51
CA THR A 140 12.47 19.50 13.51
C THR A 140 10.98 19.18 13.48
N SER A 141 10.11 20.19 13.59
CA SER A 141 8.67 19.99 13.37
C SER A 141 8.40 19.67 11.90
N HIS A 142 7.73 18.56 11.62
CA HIS A 142 7.46 18.06 10.27
C HIS A 142 6.17 17.25 10.21
N HIS A 143 5.69 16.92 9.02
CA HIS A 143 4.50 16.09 8.82
C HIS A 143 4.85 14.58 8.80
N ALA A 144 3.96 13.74 9.35
CA ALA A 144 4.23 12.30 9.56
C ALA A 144 4.47 11.48 8.27
N TRP A 145 4.01 11.96 7.11
CA TRP A 145 4.32 11.37 5.80
C TRP A 145 5.85 11.21 5.54
N VAL A 146 6.69 12.04 6.16
CA VAL A 146 8.15 11.89 6.03
C VAL A 146 8.62 10.62 6.77
N ASP A 147 7.99 10.29 7.90
CA ASP A 147 8.41 9.19 8.78
C ASP A 147 8.30 7.81 8.12
N ILE A 148 7.39 7.66 7.17
CA ILE A 148 7.09 6.37 6.51
C ILE A 148 8.06 6.03 5.38
N LEU A 149 9.03 6.90 5.09
CA LEU A 149 10.10 6.66 4.10
C LEU A 149 11.23 5.84 4.75
N PRO A 150 11.59 4.67 4.20
CA PRO A 150 12.56 3.75 4.83
C PRO A 150 14.01 4.14 4.55
N PHE A 151 14.31 5.44 4.45
CA PHE A 151 15.65 5.95 4.15
C PHE A 151 15.97 7.15 5.06
N PRO A 152 16.83 6.98 6.07
CA PRO A 152 17.23 8.07 6.96
C PRO A 152 17.70 9.32 6.22
N GLU A 153 18.60 9.17 5.24
CA GLU A 153 19.16 10.30 4.49
C GLU A 153 18.10 10.99 3.61
N MET A 154 17.15 10.24 3.06
CA MET A 154 16.05 10.80 2.27
C MET A 154 15.14 11.68 3.14
N ARG A 155 14.81 11.19 4.33
CA ARG A 155 14.01 11.93 5.33
C ARG A 155 14.75 13.21 5.72
N ASP A 156 16.02 13.11 6.05
CA ASP A 156 16.84 14.26 6.44
C ASP A 156 16.98 15.29 5.32
N ASN A 157 17.13 14.87 4.06
CA ASN A 157 17.12 15.77 2.90
C ASN A 157 15.82 16.57 2.79
N ILE A 158 14.68 15.93 3.03
CA ILE A 158 13.36 16.58 3.05
C ILE A 158 13.28 17.60 4.20
N LEU A 159 13.74 17.23 5.39
CA LEU A 159 13.68 18.07 6.59
C LEU A 159 14.63 19.27 6.55
N ARG A 160 15.76 19.17 5.84
CA ARG A 160 16.70 20.28 5.65
C ARG A 160 16.13 21.38 4.74
N ARG A 161 15.06 21.12 3.99
CA ARG A 161 14.41 22.11 3.14
C ARG A 161 13.24 22.77 3.85
N ASN A 162 13.01 24.03 3.51
CA ASN A 162 11.77 24.69 3.88
C ASN A 162 10.59 23.94 3.23
N GLU A 163 9.61 23.54 4.03
CA GLU A 163 8.39 22.85 3.60
C GLU A 163 7.60 23.59 2.50
N ASP A 164 7.74 24.92 2.41
CA ASP A 164 7.08 25.76 1.41
C ASP A 164 7.87 25.87 0.09
N SER A 165 9.09 25.33 0.05
CA SER A 165 9.99 25.43 -1.12
C SER A 165 9.76 24.37 -2.20
N TYR A 166 8.86 23.42 -1.97
CA TYR A 166 8.54 22.34 -2.91
C TYR A 166 7.08 21.90 -2.79
N ASP A 167 6.50 21.39 -3.88
CA ASP A 167 5.16 20.83 -3.87
C ASP A 167 5.18 19.41 -3.28
N LYS A 168 4.73 19.28 -2.02
CA LYS A 168 4.61 18.00 -1.31
C LYS A 168 3.67 17.01 -2.01
N LYS A 169 2.59 17.51 -2.64
CA LYS A 169 1.62 16.66 -3.36
C LYS A 169 2.23 16.14 -4.66
N GLU A 170 2.98 16.98 -5.36
CA GLU A 170 3.73 16.57 -6.55
C GLU A 170 4.79 15.54 -6.21
N LEU A 171 5.60 15.77 -5.17
CA LEU A 171 6.61 14.81 -4.71
C LEU A 171 5.97 13.45 -4.38
N CYS A 172 4.85 13.44 -3.63
CA CYS A 172 4.13 12.21 -3.30
C CYS A 172 3.60 11.49 -4.55
N ARG A 173 2.99 12.23 -5.49
CA ARG A 173 2.49 11.68 -6.75
C ARG A 173 3.61 11.04 -7.57
N ASP A 174 4.74 11.73 -7.66
CA ASP A 174 5.91 11.29 -8.43
C ASP A 174 6.61 10.10 -7.78
N LEU A 175 6.75 10.09 -6.45
CA LEU A 175 7.30 8.98 -5.68
C LEU A 175 6.54 7.68 -5.97
N ARG A 176 5.20 7.78 -6.05
CA ARG A 176 4.29 6.66 -6.34
C ARG A 176 4.15 6.35 -7.84
N GLY A 177 4.82 7.09 -8.72
CA GLY A 177 4.80 6.84 -10.16
C GLY A 177 3.53 7.23 -10.89
N PHE A 178 2.74 8.17 -10.37
CA PHE A 178 1.52 8.70 -11.02
C PHE A 178 1.79 9.92 -11.92
N GLN A 179 2.96 9.97 -12.58
CA GLN A 179 3.24 10.98 -13.60
C GLN A 179 2.48 10.69 -14.90
N ASP A 180 2.24 11.75 -15.68
CA ASP A 180 1.60 11.64 -16.98
C ASP A 180 2.49 10.83 -17.93
N VAL A 181 1.88 9.80 -18.53
CA VAL A 181 2.49 8.62 -19.15
C VAL A 181 3.30 8.96 -20.42
N ALA A 182 3.38 10.23 -20.80
CA ALA A 182 4.11 10.71 -21.97
C ALA A 182 5.65 10.56 -21.89
N LYS A 183 6.25 10.30 -20.70
CA LYS A 183 7.72 10.26 -20.52
C LYS A 183 8.30 9.05 -19.77
N GLY A 184 7.49 8.06 -19.40
CA GLY A 184 7.97 6.80 -18.80
C GLY A 184 7.80 6.67 -17.29
N LEU A 185 8.04 5.44 -16.81
CA LEU A 185 7.84 4.91 -15.46
C LEU A 185 8.60 5.75 -14.41
N GLY A 186 7.92 6.72 -13.79
CA GLY A 186 8.46 7.54 -12.70
C GLY A 186 8.32 6.86 -11.34
N GLY A 187 9.13 7.29 -10.37
CA GLY A 187 8.94 6.97 -8.95
C GLY A 187 9.88 5.91 -8.41
N MET A 188 9.34 5.10 -7.52
CA MET A 188 10.03 3.99 -6.88
C MET A 188 9.47 2.65 -7.38
N ILE A 189 10.32 1.63 -7.38
CA ILE A 189 9.94 0.24 -7.64
C ILE A 189 10.25 -0.55 -6.37
N ILE A 190 9.27 -1.32 -5.89
CA ILE A 190 9.38 -2.10 -4.66
C ILE A 190 9.44 -3.58 -5.02
N TRP A 191 10.57 -4.21 -4.72
CA TRP A 191 10.89 -5.60 -5.01
C TRP A 191 10.66 -6.56 -3.84
N GLY A 192 10.35 -6.03 -2.65
CA GLY A 192 10.27 -6.81 -1.42
C GLY A 192 9.58 -6.06 -0.29
N GLU A 193 10.08 -6.26 0.93
CA GLU A 193 9.46 -5.69 2.14
C GLU A 193 9.57 -4.17 2.20
N ALA A 194 8.50 -3.53 2.69
CA ALA A 194 8.33 -2.08 2.66
C ALA A 194 9.41 -1.31 3.45
N TRP A 195 9.92 -1.91 4.53
CA TRP A 195 10.94 -1.33 5.39
C TRP A 195 12.36 -1.74 5.01
N ASP A 196 12.58 -2.67 4.07
CA ASP A 196 13.93 -3.05 3.66
C ASP A 196 14.45 -2.08 2.60
N CYS A 197 15.45 -1.26 2.93
CA CYS A 197 16.07 -0.32 1.97
C CYS A 197 16.53 -1.01 0.67
N ARG A 198 16.94 -2.28 0.73
CA ARG A 198 17.44 -3.07 -0.40
C ARG A 198 16.34 -3.56 -1.32
N ALA A 199 15.08 -3.38 -0.93
CA ALA A 199 13.92 -3.72 -1.74
C ALA A 199 13.44 -2.56 -2.62
N TRP A 200 14.06 -1.38 -2.54
CA TRP A 200 13.62 -0.19 -3.27
C TRP A 200 14.59 0.15 -4.40
N GLU A 201 14.06 0.44 -5.57
CA GLU A 201 14.80 0.95 -6.71
C GLU A 201 14.22 2.31 -7.12
N VAL A 202 15.08 3.29 -7.40
CA VAL A 202 14.66 4.59 -7.92
C VAL A 202 14.76 4.65 -9.45
N THR A 203 13.72 5.18 -10.10
CA THR A 203 13.76 5.36 -11.56
C THR A 203 14.52 6.63 -11.93
N GLU A 204 15.07 6.66 -13.15
CA GLU A 204 15.83 7.81 -13.66
C GLU A 204 14.97 9.10 -13.70
N SER A 205 13.69 8.99 -14.05
CA SER A 205 12.75 10.12 -14.08
C SER A 205 12.57 10.75 -12.70
N PHE A 206 12.44 9.93 -11.64
CA PHE A 206 12.35 10.45 -10.28
C PHE A 206 13.68 11.04 -9.84
N ALA A 207 14.79 10.32 -10.08
CA ALA A 207 16.13 10.77 -9.71
C ALA A 207 16.49 12.11 -10.37
N SER A 208 16.12 12.32 -11.64
CA SER A 208 16.39 13.55 -12.37
C SER A 208 15.61 14.75 -11.83
N LYS A 209 14.33 14.56 -11.49
CA LYS A 209 13.46 15.64 -11.01
C LYS A 209 13.68 15.96 -9.52
N TRP A 210 13.83 14.92 -8.71
CA TRP A 210 13.92 14.98 -7.25
C TRP A 210 15.32 14.63 -6.74
N ALA A 211 16.37 14.93 -7.52
CA ALA A 211 17.77 14.60 -7.19
C ALA A 211 18.17 15.00 -5.76
N TRP A 212 17.67 16.14 -5.29
CA TRP A 212 17.95 16.64 -3.95
C TRP A 212 17.32 15.82 -2.81
N VAL A 213 16.22 15.10 -3.07
CA VAL A 213 15.54 14.23 -2.12
C VAL A 213 16.39 12.99 -1.85
N ILE A 214 17.07 12.49 -2.89
CA ILE A 214 17.85 11.24 -2.85
C ILE A 214 19.36 11.46 -2.80
N ARG A 215 19.80 12.71 -2.62
CA ARG A 215 21.22 13.05 -2.55
C ARG A 215 21.87 12.33 -1.37
N ASP A 216 23.03 11.72 -1.60
CA ASP A 216 23.79 10.95 -0.60
C ASP A 216 23.04 9.74 0.01
N CYS A 217 21.89 9.33 -0.57
CA CYS A 217 21.18 8.12 -0.18
C CYS A 217 21.89 6.86 -0.72
N PHE A 218 23.08 6.54 -0.20
CA PHE A 218 23.91 5.43 -0.70
C PHE A 218 23.17 4.08 -0.72
N GLN A 219 22.38 3.77 0.30
CA GLN A 219 21.59 2.52 0.35
C GLN A 219 20.60 2.40 -0.82
N LEU A 220 19.97 3.52 -1.22
CA LEU A 220 19.06 3.55 -2.36
C LEU A 220 19.81 3.40 -3.68
N GLN A 221 21.01 3.99 -3.79
CA GLN A 221 21.87 3.88 -4.96
C GLN A 221 22.35 2.43 -5.15
N GLU A 222 22.86 1.80 -4.08
CA GLU A 222 23.29 0.40 -4.07
C GLU A 222 22.13 -0.55 -4.43
N SER A 223 20.97 -0.36 -3.81
CA SER A 223 19.76 -1.14 -4.10
C SER A 223 19.33 -0.99 -5.56
N THR A 224 19.33 0.24 -6.07
CA THR A 224 19.01 0.53 -7.48
C THR A 224 19.97 -0.16 -8.43
N GLN A 225 21.28 -0.09 -8.16
CA GLN A 225 22.29 -0.76 -8.98
C GLN A 225 22.12 -2.28 -8.95
N TYR A 226 21.85 -2.85 -7.78
CA TYR A 226 21.62 -4.29 -7.62
C TYR A 226 20.47 -4.77 -8.51
N TRP A 227 19.30 -4.12 -8.44
CA TRP A 227 18.11 -4.56 -9.20
C TRP A 227 18.27 -4.35 -10.70
N ARG A 228 18.92 -3.27 -11.13
CA ARG A 228 19.25 -3.06 -12.55
C ARG A 228 20.23 -4.09 -13.09
N SER A 229 21.28 -4.41 -12.31
CA SER A 229 22.26 -5.44 -12.68
C SER A 229 21.59 -6.83 -12.75
N ALA A 230 20.68 -7.14 -11.82
CA ALA A 230 19.92 -8.39 -11.82
C ALA A 230 19.03 -8.55 -13.07
N ARG A 231 18.67 -7.46 -13.75
CA ARG A 231 17.95 -7.45 -15.03
C ARG A 231 18.85 -7.30 -16.26
N GLY A 232 20.16 -7.13 -16.08
CA GLY A 232 21.11 -6.94 -17.18
C GLY A 232 21.12 -5.54 -17.79
N GLU A 233 20.70 -4.51 -17.04
CA GLU A 233 20.71 -3.11 -17.49
C GLU A 233 22.05 -2.40 -17.23
N ILE A 234 22.92 -2.96 -16.38
CA ILE A 234 24.24 -2.42 -15.96
C ILE A 234 25.23 -3.58 -15.82
#